data_AF-A0A0D9X5R0-F1
#
_entry.id   AF-A0A0D9X5R0-F1
#
_cell.length_a   1.000
_cell.length_b   1.000
_cell.length_c   1.000
_cell.angle_alpha   90.00
_cell.angle_beta   90.00
_cell.angle_gamma   90.00
#
_symmetry.space_group_name_H-M   'P 1'
#
loop_
_entity.id
_entity.type
_entity.pdbx_description
1 polymer ?
#
loop_
_entity_poly.entity_id
_entity_poly.type
_entity_poly.pdbx_seq_one_letter_code
_entity_poly.pdbx_strand_id
1 'polypeptide(L)'
;MQASSHPHQHAGAGGGGMSDGAAVFADAGNLEHCARYLNQTLVTFGFPASLDLFATDPVSIARTCNCIYALLQQRQRDIEFRESTNDLRQRLEAKIERMDAQLAAKDRELATLTRTEAKNTATLKAQIDKLQQERDEFQKMVIGNQQVRTQQIHEMKKKEKEYIKLQEKLNQVLMEKKKESSRSGMEIMNLLQVDAYEVKKQELMQENADLRALLRSMQMDMREFLNAQNGASQPAVAGNGRQEAGGSPQSPLGGKTARMTQLQDAQKGAEVTSEATERELELEAQLVEARSIIQEQASLMSKHFTKSDKPRRLSGLDAEREAVHSASAEV
;
A
#
# COMPACT_ATOMS: atom_id res chain seq x y z
N MET A 1 -13.20 46.34 -2.27
CA MET A 1 -13.09 47.74 -1.81
C MET A 1 -13.16 48.64 -3.02
N GLN A 2 -14.31 49.27 -3.23
CA GLN A 2 -14.53 50.57 -3.88
C GLN A 2 -16.05 50.69 -4.09
N ALA A 3 -16.71 51.36 -3.15
CA ALA A 3 -18.11 51.73 -3.25
C ALA A 3 -18.14 53.15 -3.85
N SER A 4 -18.71 53.26 -5.05
CA SER A 4 -18.96 54.54 -5.72
C SER A 4 -20.34 55.04 -5.34
N SER A 5 -20.37 56.19 -4.69
CA SER A 5 -21.53 56.94 -4.26
C SER A 5 -22.14 57.69 -5.44
N HIS A 6 -23.46 57.59 -5.65
CA HIS A 6 -24.24 58.63 -6.32
C HIS A 6 -25.62 58.76 -5.66
N PRO A 7 -26.10 59.98 -5.37
CA PRO A 7 -27.36 60.22 -4.67
C PRO A 7 -28.52 60.32 -5.66
N HIS A 8 -29.58 59.56 -5.42
CA HIS A 8 -30.87 59.80 -6.07
C HIS A 8 -31.59 60.95 -5.35
N GLN A 9 -31.69 62.08 -6.03
CA GLN A 9 -32.71 63.08 -5.77
C GLN A 9 -34.07 62.49 -6.17
N HIS A 10 -35.01 62.44 -5.23
CA HIS A 10 -36.42 62.33 -5.56
C HIS A 10 -37.20 63.35 -4.75
N ALA A 11 -37.89 64.22 -5.47
CA ALA A 11 -38.77 65.26 -4.98
C ALA A 11 -39.87 64.64 -4.10
N GLY A 12 -39.88 65.03 -2.83
CA GLY A 12 -40.98 64.81 -1.90
C GLY A 12 -41.78 66.09 -1.77
N ALA A 13 -43.04 66.03 -2.18
CA ALA A 13 -44.03 67.08 -2.12
C ALA A 13 -44.15 67.69 -0.72
N GLY A 14 -44.39 69.00 -0.68
CA GLY A 14 -44.63 69.76 0.53
C GLY A 14 -45.82 69.22 1.33
N GLY A 15 -45.53 68.66 2.49
CA GLY A 15 -46.47 68.51 3.60
C GLY A 15 -45.81 69.20 4.78
N GLY A 16 -46.38 70.33 5.20
CA GLY A 16 -45.81 71.24 6.20
C GLY A 16 -45.35 70.50 7.44
N GLY A 17 -44.04 70.46 7.64
CA GLY A 17 -43.45 70.15 8.93
C GLY A 17 -43.90 71.18 9.93
N MET A 18 -44.87 70.82 10.77
CA MET A 18 -45.00 71.46 12.07
C MET A 18 -43.80 71.00 12.89
N SER A 19 -42.77 71.83 12.78
CA SER A 19 -41.70 72.03 13.74
C SER A 19 -42.10 71.63 15.14
N ASP A 20 -41.24 70.83 15.75
CA ASP A 20 -40.89 70.74 17.17
C ASP A 20 -41.11 72.07 17.90
N GLY A 21 -42.37 72.33 18.26
CA GLY A 21 -42.76 73.40 19.16
C GLY A 21 -42.88 72.76 20.52
N ALA A 22 -41.97 73.09 21.43
CA ALA A 22 -42.08 72.72 22.83
C ALA A 22 -43.55 72.93 23.24
N ALA A 23 -44.23 71.86 23.68
CA ALA A 23 -45.64 71.93 24.04
C ALA A 23 -45.79 72.95 25.16
N VAL A 24 -46.14 74.19 24.80
CA VAL A 24 -46.46 75.23 25.78
C VAL A 24 -47.74 74.75 26.43
N PHE A 25 -47.63 74.30 27.68
CA PHE A 25 -48.78 73.89 28.45
C PHE A 25 -49.77 75.05 28.57
N ALA A 26 -51.05 74.71 28.70
CA ALA A 26 -52.09 75.73 28.84
C ALA A 26 -51.82 76.60 30.08
N ASP A 27 -51.89 77.91 29.89
CA ASP A 27 -51.83 78.94 30.92
C ASP A 27 -52.99 79.94 30.74
N ALA A 28 -53.12 80.91 31.65
CA ALA A 28 -54.23 81.87 31.63
C ALA A 28 -54.25 82.77 30.38
N GLY A 29 -53.10 83.00 29.73
CA GLY A 29 -52.99 83.85 28.54
C GLY A 29 -53.23 83.13 27.22
N ASN A 30 -53.10 81.80 27.19
CA ASN A 30 -53.18 80.99 25.97
C ASN A 30 -54.34 79.98 25.92
N LEU A 31 -55.17 79.91 26.98
CA LEU A 31 -56.19 78.87 27.17
C LEU A 31 -57.18 78.73 26.00
N GLU A 32 -57.64 79.84 25.42
CA GLU A 32 -58.58 79.81 24.29
C GLU A 32 -57.93 79.20 23.04
N HIS A 33 -56.66 79.52 22.80
CA HIS A 33 -55.90 78.94 21.70
C HIS A 33 -55.66 77.44 21.92
N CYS A 34 -55.25 77.04 23.13
CA CYS A 34 -55.04 75.64 23.49
C CYS A 34 -56.32 74.80 23.35
N ALA A 35 -57.47 75.31 23.82
CA ALA A 35 -58.76 74.62 23.70
C ALA A 35 -59.17 74.43 22.22
N ARG A 36 -58.99 75.46 21.39
CA ARG A 36 -59.25 75.39 19.95
C ARG A 36 -58.36 74.37 19.26
N TYR A 37 -57.07 74.38 19.56
CA TYR A 37 -56.10 73.43 19.03
C TYR A 37 -56.46 72.00 19.41
N LEU A 38 -56.70 71.72 20.70
CA LEU A 38 -57.08 70.38 21.16
C LEU A 38 -58.34 69.88 20.45
N ASN A 39 -59.38 70.70 20.33
CA ASN A 39 -60.60 70.32 19.63
C ASN A 39 -60.38 70.04 18.15
N GLN A 40 -59.55 70.83 17.46
CA GLN A 40 -59.19 70.58 16.07
C GLN A 40 -58.44 69.25 15.93
N THR A 41 -57.45 69.01 16.80
CA THR A 41 -56.65 67.78 16.82
C THR A 41 -57.51 66.56 17.12
N LEU A 42 -58.45 66.65 18.07
CA LEU A 42 -59.37 65.57 18.40
C LEU A 42 -60.24 65.17 17.21
N VAL A 43 -60.78 66.16 16.49
CA VAL A 43 -61.54 65.90 15.26
C VAL A 43 -60.65 65.26 14.19
N THR A 44 -59.42 65.72 14.01
CA THR A 44 -58.45 65.12 13.07
C THR A 44 -58.17 63.65 13.41
N PHE A 45 -58.10 63.29 14.69
CA PHE A 45 -57.94 61.90 15.13
C PHE A 45 -59.26 61.10 15.18
N GLY A 46 -60.36 61.68 14.68
CA GLY A 46 -61.64 60.98 14.52
C GLY A 46 -62.50 60.94 15.79
N PHE A 47 -62.23 61.78 16.79
CA PHE A 47 -63.06 61.87 17.98
C PHE A 47 -64.30 62.74 17.71
N PRO A 48 -65.51 62.26 18.02
CA PRO A 48 -66.77 62.89 17.62
C PRO A 48 -67.23 64.06 18.52
N ALA A 49 -66.56 64.33 19.64
CA ALA A 49 -66.97 65.34 20.62
C ALA A 49 -65.84 66.32 20.95
N SER A 50 -66.12 67.62 20.86
CA SER A 50 -65.23 68.68 21.32
C SER A 50 -65.24 68.77 22.85
N LEU A 51 -64.07 69.04 23.43
CA LEU A 51 -63.93 69.46 24.82
C LEU A 51 -64.55 70.85 24.98
N ASP A 52 -65.59 70.92 25.80
CA ASP A 52 -66.12 72.17 26.33
C ASP A 52 -65.92 72.17 27.85
N LEU A 53 -64.84 72.83 28.28
CA LEU A 53 -64.41 72.87 29.67
C LEU A 53 -65.13 73.96 30.49
N PHE A 54 -65.82 74.88 29.81
CA PHE A 54 -66.53 76.00 30.44
C PHE A 54 -68.06 75.82 30.41
N ALA A 55 -68.54 74.71 29.87
CA ALA A 55 -69.95 74.36 29.89
C ALA A 55 -70.51 74.32 31.32
N THR A 56 -71.68 74.90 31.50
CA THR A 56 -72.44 74.86 32.76
C THR A 56 -73.65 73.94 32.67
N ASP A 57 -74.02 73.50 31.46
CA ASP A 57 -75.12 72.58 31.25
C ASP A 57 -74.65 71.10 31.34
N PRO A 58 -75.42 70.22 31.98
CA PRO A 58 -75.03 68.81 32.16
C PRO A 58 -74.79 68.04 30.86
N VAL A 59 -75.43 68.42 29.75
CA VAL A 59 -75.33 67.71 28.46
C VAL A 59 -73.97 67.95 27.82
N SER A 60 -73.49 69.19 27.82
CA SER A 60 -72.17 69.56 27.33
C SER A 60 -71.05 68.99 28.21
N ILE A 61 -71.22 69.02 29.54
CA ILE A 61 -70.29 68.37 30.48
C ILE A 61 -70.19 66.86 30.18
N ALA A 62 -71.32 66.17 29.98
CA ALA A 62 -71.32 64.74 29.64
C ALA A 62 -70.60 64.45 28.31
N ARG A 63 -70.74 65.31 27.29
CA ARG A 63 -70.00 65.18 26.02
C ARG A 63 -68.49 65.30 26.22
N THR A 64 -68.05 66.28 27.01
CA THR A 64 -66.65 66.44 27.39
C THR A 64 -66.13 65.20 28.14
N CYS A 65 -66.87 64.69 29.12
CA CYS A 65 -66.50 63.47 29.85
C CYS A 65 -66.40 62.25 28.93
N ASN A 66 -67.35 62.07 28.01
CA ASN A 66 -67.32 60.96 27.06
C ASN A 66 -66.14 61.06 26.09
N CYS A 67 -65.76 62.26 25.66
CA CYS A 67 -64.57 62.47 24.83
C CYS A 67 -63.30 62.07 25.60
N ILE A 68 -63.15 62.55 26.84
CA ILE A 68 -62.02 62.18 27.71
C ILE A 68 -62.00 60.66 27.96
N TYR A 69 -63.15 60.04 28.20
CA TYR A 69 -63.26 58.60 28.37
C TYR A 69 -62.84 57.82 27.11
N ALA A 70 -63.25 58.28 25.92
CA ALA A 70 -62.83 57.67 24.65
C ALA A 70 -61.31 57.78 24.43
N LEU A 71 -60.69 58.91 24.81
CA LEU A 71 -59.23 59.09 24.76
C LEU A 71 -58.51 58.10 25.69
N LEU A 72 -59.00 57.94 26.91
CA LEU A 72 -58.43 57.00 27.87
C LEU A 72 -58.58 55.55 27.40
N GLN A 73 -59.75 55.17 26.86
CA GLN A 73 -59.95 53.84 26.29
C GLN A 73 -59.06 53.56 25.08
N GLN A 74 -58.91 54.54 24.17
CA GLN A 74 -58.00 54.42 23.03
C GLN A 74 -56.57 54.24 23.54
N ARG A 75 -56.14 55.03 24.52
CA ARG A 75 -54.80 54.92 25.11
C ARG A 75 -54.54 53.55 25.73
N GLN A 76 -55.52 52.99 26.44
CA GLN A 76 -55.40 51.65 27.02
C GLN A 76 -55.20 50.58 25.94
N ARG A 77 -56.00 50.62 24.87
CA ARG A 77 -55.85 49.70 23.72
C ARG A 77 -54.51 49.87 23.00
N ASP A 78 -54.03 51.11 22.84
CA ASP A 78 -52.74 51.38 22.22
C ASP A 78 -51.58 50.83 23.07
N ILE A 79 -51.68 50.92 24.40
CA ILE A 79 -50.70 50.34 25.33
C ILE A 79 -50.67 48.81 25.18
N GLU A 80 -51.82 48.16 25.23
CA GLU A 80 -51.93 46.70 25.12
C GLU A 80 -51.39 46.18 23.76
N PHE A 81 -51.72 46.88 22.67
CA PHE A 81 -51.20 46.55 21.35
C PHE A 81 -49.67 46.70 21.28
N ARG A 82 -49.14 47.79 21.85
CA ARG A 82 -47.71 48.04 21.89
C ARG A 82 -46.97 47.03 22.75
N GLU A 83 -47.53 46.64 23.89
CA GLU A 83 -46.97 45.60 24.77
C GLU A 83 -46.92 44.24 24.06
N SER A 84 -48.02 43.79 23.44
CA SER A 84 -48.05 42.52 22.71
C SER A 84 -47.08 42.49 21.51
N THR A 85 -46.93 43.61 20.80
CA THR A 85 -45.96 43.75 19.71
C THR A 85 -44.52 43.70 20.25
N ASN A 86 -44.25 44.37 21.37
CA ASN A 86 -42.94 44.35 22.03
C ASN A 86 -42.58 42.95 22.53
N ASP A 87 -43.53 42.21 23.11
CA ASP A 87 -43.31 40.83 23.55
C ASP A 87 -42.93 39.92 22.38
N LEU A 88 -43.63 40.05 21.24
CA LEU A 88 -43.30 39.30 20.04
C LEU A 88 -41.91 39.68 19.52
N ARG A 89 -41.59 40.98 19.47
CA ARG A 89 -40.28 41.47 19.06
C ARG A 89 -39.17 40.91 19.94
N GLN A 90 -39.31 40.95 21.26
CA GLN A 90 -38.33 40.40 22.21
C GLN A 90 -38.14 38.89 22.03
N ARG A 91 -39.23 38.13 21.80
CA ARG A 91 -39.13 36.68 21.53
C ARG A 91 -38.38 36.38 20.24
N LEU A 92 -38.60 37.18 19.19
CA LEU A 92 -37.89 37.04 17.92
C LEU A 92 -36.42 37.42 18.06
N GLU A 93 -36.11 38.53 18.75
CA GLU A 93 -34.73 38.96 19.05
C GLU A 93 -33.97 37.87 19.82
N ALA A 94 -34.56 37.32 20.88
CA ALA A 94 -33.97 36.22 21.63
C ALA A 94 -33.76 34.95 20.77
N LYS A 95 -34.62 34.69 19.78
CA LYS A 95 -34.45 33.58 18.85
C LYS A 95 -33.30 33.82 17.87
N ILE A 96 -33.15 35.06 17.39
CA ILE A 96 -32.04 35.47 16.52
C ILE A 96 -30.72 35.30 17.25
N GLU A 97 -30.58 35.83 18.47
CA GLU A 97 -29.35 35.68 19.27
C GLU A 97 -28.96 34.22 19.52
N ARG A 98 -29.94 33.34 19.78
CA ARG A 98 -29.69 31.89 19.92
C ARG A 98 -29.22 31.26 18.62
N MET A 99 -29.81 31.64 17.49
CA MET A 99 -29.42 31.13 16.17
C MET A 99 -28.01 31.60 15.80
N ASP A 100 -27.67 32.86 16.09
CA ASP A 100 -26.33 33.41 15.89
C ASP A 100 -25.28 32.69 16.75
N ALA A 101 -25.61 32.38 18.00
CA ALA A 101 -24.73 31.59 18.87
C ALA A 101 -24.51 30.17 18.33
N GLN A 102 -25.55 29.54 17.77
CA GLN A 102 -25.45 28.22 17.12
C GLN A 102 -24.61 28.28 15.85
N LEU A 103 -24.80 29.29 15.01
CA LEU A 103 -23.97 29.51 13.81
C LEU A 103 -22.50 29.65 14.19
N ALA A 104 -22.19 30.52 15.16
CA ALA A 104 -20.82 30.69 15.65
C ALA A 104 -20.23 29.42 16.26
N ALA A 105 -21.04 28.56 16.90
CA ALA A 105 -20.59 27.26 17.38
C ALA A 105 -20.26 26.31 16.21
N LYS A 106 -21.14 26.26 15.20
CA LYS A 106 -20.94 25.43 14.01
C LYS A 106 -19.74 25.88 13.19
N ASP A 107 -19.47 27.17 13.07
CA ASP A 107 -18.27 27.68 12.40
C ASP A 107 -16.98 27.24 13.12
N ARG A 108 -16.98 27.22 14.45
CA ARG A 108 -15.84 26.71 15.24
C ARG A 108 -15.65 25.20 15.08
N GLU A 109 -16.74 24.44 15.06
CA GLU A 109 -16.71 23.00 14.77
C GLU A 109 -16.15 22.71 13.38
N LEU A 110 -16.64 23.41 12.35
CA LEU A 110 -16.15 23.30 10.98
C LEU A 110 -14.65 23.63 10.89
N ALA A 111 -14.20 24.73 11.49
CA ALA A 111 -12.78 25.09 11.51
C ALA A 111 -11.91 24.01 12.18
N THR A 112 -12.42 23.34 13.20
CA THR A 112 -11.72 22.26 13.90
C THR A 112 -11.65 21.00 13.05
N LEU A 113 -12.76 20.63 12.38
CA LEU A 113 -12.82 19.51 11.46
C LEU A 113 -11.85 19.71 10.29
N THR A 114 -11.87 20.88 9.64
CA THR A 114 -10.96 21.20 8.52
C THR A 114 -9.48 21.11 8.93
N ARG A 115 -9.10 21.59 10.12
CA ARG A 115 -7.72 21.46 10.62
C ARG A 115 -7.32 20.00 10.86
N THR A 116 -8.24 19.21 11.41
CA THR A 116 -8.00 17.79 11.68
C THR A 116 -7.87 17.01 10.38
N GLU A 117 -8.73 17.26 9.41
CA GLU A 117 -8.68 16.68 8.07
C GLU A 117 -7.36 17.02 7.36
N ALA A 118 -6.94 18.29 7.39
CA ALA A 118 -5.67 18.71 6.80
C ALA A 118 -4.46 18.00 7.43
N LYS A 119 -4.44 17.87 8.76
CA LYS A 119 -3.39 17.12 9.48
C LYS A 119 -3.38 15.64 9.10
N ASN A 120 -4.55 15.01 9.04
CA ASN A 120 -4.67 13.60 8.66
C ASN A 120 -4.22 13.38 7.21
N THR A 121 -4.59 14.27 6.31
CA THR A 121 -4.16 14.25 4.90
C THR A 121 -2.65 14.36 4.78
N ALA A 122 -2.02 15.28 5.53
CA ALA A 122 -0.56 15.41 5.54
C ALA A 122 0.13 14.15 6.08
N THR A 123 -0.45 13.52 7.11
CA THR A 123 0.08 12.28 7.70
C THR A 123 -0.01 11.11 6.71
N LEU A 124 -1.16 10.95 6.05
CA LEU A 124 -1.35 9.92 5.03
C LEU A 124 -0.41 10.13 3.84
N LYS A 125 -0.22 11.38 3.41
CA LYS A 125 0.73 11.70 2.34
C LYS A 125 2.16 11.32 2.72
N ALA A 126 2.61 11.64 3.93
CA ALA A 126 3.93 11.25 4.41
C ALA A 126 4.11 9.71 4.48
N GLN A 127 3.05 8.96 4.84
CA GLN A 127 3.10 7.50 4.81
C GLN A 127 3.18 6.95 3.38
N ILE A 128 2.44 7.53 2.44
CA ILE A 128 2.51 7.16 1.02
C ILE A 128 3.92 7.38 0.49
N ASP A 129 4.52 8.54 0.76
CA ASP A 129 5.87 8.87 0.30
C ASP A 129 6.90 7.89 0.88
N LYS A 130 6.76 7.52 2.16
CA LYS A 130 7.62 6.52 2.81
C LYS A 130 7.49 5.14 2.15
N LEU A 131 6.27 4.67 1.91
CA LEU A 131 6.03 3.38 1.24
C LEU A 131 6.56 3.37 -0.20
N GLN A 132 6.46 4.50 -0.91
CA GLN A 132 7.05 4.64 -2.24
C GLN A 132 8.57 4.54 -2.20
N GLN A 133 9.21 5.17 -1.21
CA GLN A 133 10.66 5.06 -1.02
C GLN A 133 11.08 3.61 -0.72
N GLU A 134 10.41 2.94 0.22
CA GLU A 134 10.68 1.55 0.56
C GLU A 134 10.53 0.64 -0.67
N ARG A 135 9.46 0.80 -1.45
CA ARG A 135 9.25 0.09 -2.72
C ARG A 135 10.41 0.30 -3.69
N ASP A 136 10.88 1.53 -3.86
CA ASP A 136 11.96 1.86 -4.80
C ASP A 136 13.30 1.26 -4.35
N GLU A 137 13.55 1.21 -3.05
CA GLU A 137 14.73 0.55 -2.46
C GLU A 137 14.66 -0.97 -2.66
N PHE A 138 13.51 -1.60 -2.41
CA PHE A 138 13.30 -3.03 -2.70
C PHE A 138 13.48 -3.33 -4.18
N GLN A 139 12.94 -2.50 -5.08
CA GLN A 139 13.09 -2.70 -6.52
C GLN A 139 14.57 -2.64 -6.94
N LYS A 140 15.35 -1.69 -6.41
CA LYS A 140 16.81 -1.63 -6.65
C LYS A 140 17.51 -2.89 -6.15
N MET A 141 17.14 -3.37 -4.96
CA MET A 141 17.72 -4.59 -4.38
C MET A 141 17.42 -5.83 -5.23
N VAL A 142 16.18 -5.99 -5.70
CA VAL A 142 15.77 -7.09 -6.58
C VAL A 142 16.58 -7.09 -7.87
N ILE A 143 16.71 -5.92 -8.52
CA ILE A 143 17.53 -5.78 -9.73
C ILE A 143 18.98 -6.14 -9.45
N GLY A 144 19.56 -5.64 -8.36
CA GLY A 144 20.93 -5.96 -7.95
C GLY A 144 21.13 -7.45 -7.68
N ASN A 145 20.20 -8.10 -6.98
CA ASN A 145 20.24 -9.54 -6.72
C ASN A 145 20.16 -10.35 -8.01
N GLN A 146 19.29 -9.97 -8.95
CA GLN A 146 19.16 -10.61 -10.25
C GLN A 146 20.45 -10.51 -11.07
N GLN A 147 21.14 -9.36 -11.02
CA GLN A 147 22.44 -9.17 -11.66
C GLN A 147 23.51 -10.09 -11.06
N VAL A 148 23.62 -10.13 -9.73
CA VAL A 148 24.57 -11.01 -9.02
C VAL A 148 24.30 -12.48 -9.35
N ARG A 149 23.03 -12.91 -9.35
CA ARG A 149 22.63 -14.26 -9.73
C ARG A 149 23.08 -14.62 -11.15
N THR A 150 22.91 -13.68 -12.08
CA THR A 150 23.35 -13.85 -13.46
C THR A 150 24.87 -13.99 -13.54
N GLN A 151 25.62 -13.15 -12.83
CA GLN A 151 27.08 -13.22 -12.73
C GLN A 151 27.55 -14.58 -12.18
N GLN A 152 26.95 -15.04 -11.08
CA GLN A 152 27.27 -16.34 -10.46
C GLN A 152 27.01 -17.52 -11.40
N ILE A 153 25.92 -17.48 -12.19
CA ILE A 153 25.64 -18.51 -13.21
C ILE A 153 26.75 -18.55 -14.27
N HIS A 154 27.22 -17.39 -14.74
CA HIS A 154 28.32 -17.33 -15.72
C HIS A 154 29.63 -17.87 -15.14
N GLU A 155 29.98 -17.53 -13.90
CA GLU A 155 31.16 -18.06 -13.23
C GLU A 155 31.09 -19.57 -13.00
N MET A 156 29.94 -20.08 -12.55
CA MET A 156 29.71 -21.52 -12.41
C MET A 156 29.90 -22.25 -13.72
N LYS A 157 29.29 -21.76 -14.82
CA LYS A 157 29.46 -22.36 -16.15
C LYS A 157 30.91 -22.33 -16.62
N LYS A 158 31.69 -21.32 -16.25
CA LYS A 158 33.12 -21.26 -16.57
C LYS A 158 33.88 -22.35 -15.79
N LYS A 159 33.65 -22.46 -14.48
CA LYS A 159 34.27 -23.51 -13.64
C LYS A 159 33.86 -24.92 -14.08
N GLU A 160 32.62 -25.11 -14.48
CA GLU A 160 32.11 -26.39 -14.99
C GLU A 160 32.84 -26.79 -16.29
N LYS A 161 33.05 -25.85 -17.22
CA LYS A 161 33.87 -26.10 -18.42
C LYS A 161 35.32 -26.45 -18.08
N GLU A 162 35.92 -25.81 -17.08
CA GLU A 162 37.28 -26.12 -16.61
C GLU A 162 37.34 -27.50 -15.95
N TYR A 163 36.33 -27.84 -15.15
CA TYR A 163 36.18 -29.16 -14.53
C TYR A 163 36.07 -30.27 -15.58
N ILE A 164 35.24 -30.09 -16.61
CA ILE A 164 35.13 -31.05 -17.73
C ILE A 164 36.50 -31.24 -18.40
N LYS A 165 37.23 -30.16 -18.70
CA LYS A 165 38.59 -30.25 -19.29
C LYS A 165 39.59 -30.98 -18.38
N LEU A 166 39.54 -30.74 -17.07
CA LEU A 166 40.39 -31.43 -16.10
C LEU A 166 40.04 -32.92 -16.00
N GLN A 167 38.74 -33.24 -16.01
CA GLN A 167 38.24 -34.60 -16.00
C GLN A 167 38.69 -35.36 -17.26
N GLU A 168 38.61 -34.75 -18.44
CA GLU A 168 39.12 -35.29 -19.69
C GLU A 168 40.64 -35.55 -19.62
N LYS A 169 41.43 -34.60 -19.12
CA LYS A 169 42.88 -34.77 -18.93
C LYS A 169 43.22 -35.90 -17.95
N LEU A 170 42.49 -36.02 -16.85
CA LEU A 170 42.70 -37.11 -15.90
C LEU A 170 42.42 -38.47 -16.55
N ASN A 171 41.32 -38.59 -17.28
CA ASN A 171 40.98 -39.81 -18.02
C ASN A 171 42.05 -40.15 -19.07
N GLN A 172 42.56 -39.15 -19.78
CA GLN A 172 43.69 -39.29 -20.71
C GLN A 172 44.91 -39.90 -20.00
N VAL A 173 45.33 -39.33 -18.87
CA VAL A 173 46.48 -39.82 -18.07
C VAL A 173 46.25 -41.24 -17.55
N LEU A 174 45.02 -41.57 -17.12
CA LEU A 174 44.68 -42.93 -16.67
C LEU A 174 44.77 -43.94 -17.82
N MET A 175 44.28 -43.57 -19.01
CA MET A 175 44.36 -44.42 -20.20
C MET A 175 45.80 -44.60 -20.68
N GLU A 176 46.61 -43.54 -20.67
CA GLU A 176 48.04 -43.60 -20.96
C GLU A 176 48.76 -44.49 -19.95
N LYS A 177 48.51 -44.33 -18.65
CA LYS A 177 49.09 -45.18 -17.61
C LYS A 177 48.68 -46.65 -17.75
N LYS A 178 47.43 -46.92 -18.15
CA LYS A 178 46.96 -48.29 -18.44
C LYS A 178 47.65 -48.88 -19.67
N LYS A 179 47.79 -48.10 -20.75
CA LYS A 179 48.47 -48.51 -21.98
C LYS A 179 49.97 -48.74 -21.73
N GLU A 180 50.62 -47.85 -20.97
CA GLU A 180 52.02 -47.95 -20.57
C GLU A 180 52.26 -49.15 -19.67
N SER A 181 51.40 -49.38 -18.67
CA SER A 181 51.48 -50.56 -17.81
C SER A 181 51.30 -51.86 -18.59
N SER A 182 50.38 -51.90 -19.56
CA SER A 182 50.22 -53.06 -20.44
C SER A 182 51.42 -53.25 -21.37
N ARG A 183 51.98 -52.15 -21.89
CA ARG A 183 53.16 -52.17 -22.77
C ARG A 183 54.40 -52.65 -22.01
N SER A 184 54.64 -52.09 -20.82
CA SER A 184 55.70 -52.51 -19.91
C SER A 184 55.55 -53.98 -19.48
N GLY A 185 54.33 -54.43 -19.16
CA GLY A 185 54.06 -55.84 -18.87
C GLY A 185 54.36 -56.77 -20.05
N MET A 186 54.04 -56.35 -21.27
CA MET A 186 54.36 -57.10 -22.50
C MET A 186 55.87 -57.12 -22.77
N GLU A 187 56.58 -56.04 -22.47
CA GLU A 187 58.03 -55.93 -22.62
C GLU A 187 58.77 -56.84 -21.63
N ILE A 188 58.32 -56.88 -20.36
CA ILE A 188 58.83 -57.81 -19.34
C ILE A 188 58.56 -59.27 -19.76
N MET A 189 57.37 -59.58 -20.27
CA MET A 189 57.04 -60.93 -20.74
C MET A 189 57.96 -61.36 -21.90
N ASN A 190 58.17 -60.49 -22.89
CA ASN A 190 59.07 -60.77 -24.00
C ASN A 190 60.50 -61.01 -23.52
N LEU A 191 61.00 -60.19 -22.59
CA LEU A 191 62.35 -60.35 -22.06
C LEU A 191 62.51 -61.70 -21.34
N LEU A 192 61.55 -62.05 -20.47
CA LEU A 192 61.54 -63.37 -19.81
C LEU A 192 61.43 -64.53 -20.79
N GLN A 193 60.71 -64.37 -21.90
CA GLN A 193 60.59 -65.40 -22.92
C GLN A 193 61.91 -65.58 -23.71
N VAL A 194 62.63 -64.48 -23.97
CA VAL A 194 63.98 -64.52 -24.54
C VAL A 194 64.96 -65.15 -23.55
N ASP A 195 64.97 -64.74 -22.28
CA ASP A 195 65.83 -65.31 -21.24
C ASP A 195 65.56 -66.81 -21.06
N ALA A 196 64.30 -67.22 -21.00
CA ALA A 196 63.92 -68.64 -20.92
C ALA A 196 64.38 -69.42 -22.15
N TYR A 197 64.31 -68.83 -23.34
CA TYR A 197 64.82 -69.44 -24.56
C TYR A 197 66.35 -69.57 -24.54
N GLU A 198 67.06 -68.56 -24.04
CA GLU A 198 68.52 -68.60 -23.88
C GLU A 198 68.97 -69.65 -22.87
N VAL A 199 68.29 -69.75 -21.72
CA VAL A 199 68.53 -70.81 -20.73
C VAL A 199 68.28 -72.18 -21.35
N LYS A 200 67.14 -72.38 -22.05
CA LYS A 200 66.83 -73.64 -22.74
C LYS A 200 67.90 -74.01 -23.78
N LYS A 201 68.43 -73.01 -24.49
CA LYS A 201 69.51 -73.19 -25.46
C LYS A 201 70.82 -73.60 -24.76
N GLN A 202 71.14 -73.01 -23.61
CA GLN A 202 72.28 -73.42 -22.80
C GLN A 202 72.12 -74.84 -22.24
N GLU A 203 70.95 -75.19 -21.71
CA GLU A 203 70.62 -76.55 -21.27
C GLU A 203 70.80 -77.56 -22.41
N LEU A 204 70.28 -77.28 -23.61
CA LEU A 204 70.47 -78.14 -24.78
C LEU A 204 71.93 -78.24 -25.20
N MET A 205 72.70 -77.15 -25.13
CA MET A 205 74.14 -77.20 -25.40
C MET A 205 74.88 -78.04 -24.37
N GLN A 206 74.50 -77.94 -23.09
CA GLN A 206 75.05 -78.74 -22.00
C GLN A 206 74.68 -80.22 -22.17
N GLU A 207 73.41 -80.54 -22.43
CA GLU A 207 72.96 -81.90 -22.70
C GLU A 207 73.63 -82.47 -23.96
N ASN A 208 73.89 -81.67 -24.99
CA ASN A 208 74.67 -82.11 -26.15
C ASN A 208 76.13 -82.38 -25.78
N ALA A 209 76.72 -81.56 -24.90
CA ALA A 209 78.06 -81.77 -24.39
C ALA A 209 78.14 -83.05 -23.54
N ASP A 210 77.13 -83.29 -22.69
CA ASP A 210 76.99 -84.47 -21.86
C ASP A 210 76.71 -85.71 -22.72
N LEU A 211 75.88 -85.63 -23.75
CA LEU A 211 75.67 -86.70 -24.72
C LEU A 211 76.94 -87.02 -25.49
N ARG A 212 77.74 -86.01 -25.88
CA ARG A 212 79.07 -86.25 -26.48
C ARG A 212 80.03 -86.88 -25.49
N ALA A 213 79.96 -86.50 -24.21
CA ALA A 213 80.75 -87.13 -23.15
C ALA A 213 80.32 -88.59 -22.92
N LEU A 214 79.01 -88.87 -22.87
CA LEU A 214 78.44 -90.20 -22.77
C LEU A 214 78.77 -91.03 -24.01
N LEU A 215 78.75 -90.46 -25.21
CA LEU A 215 79.14 -91.18 -26.42
C LEU A 215 80.63 -91.54 -26.41
N ARG A 216 81.50 -90.65 -25.91
CA ARG A 216 82.90 -90.96 -25.65
C ARG A 216 83.06 -92.03 -24.57
N SER A 217 82.24 -91.98 -23.51
CA SER A 217 82.17 -93.02 -22.48
C SER A 217 81.73 -94.34 -23.09
N MET A 218 80.67 -94.40 -23.89
CA MET A 218 80.21 -95.62 -24.55
C MET A 218 81.20 -96.14 -25.58
N GLN A 219 81.97 -95.28 -26.26
CA GLN A 219 83.08 -95.69 -27.12
C GLN A 219 84.27 -96.23 -26.31
N MET A 220 84.49 -95.70 -25.10
CA MET A 220 85.46 -96.21 -24.14
C MET A 220 84.97 -97.52 -23.50
N ASP A 221 83.70 -97.63 -23.17
CA ASP A 221 83.01 -98.83 -22.68
C ASP A 221 82.98 -99.90 -23.77
N MET A 222 82.76 -99.59 -25.06
CA MET A 222 82.90 -100.56 -26.16
C MET A 222 84.35 -101.05 -26.33
N ARG A 223 85.33 -100.22 -25.95
CA ARG A 223 86.75 -100.61 -25.86
C ARG A 223 87.03 -101.43 -24.59
N GLU A 224 86.29 -101.19 -23.51
CA GLU A 224 86.33 -101.94 -22.24
C GLU A 224 85.49 -103.23 -22.26
N PHE A 225 84.50 -103.36 -23.15
CA PHE A 225 83.59 -104.51 -23.27
C PHE A 225 84.25 -105.72 -23.97
N LEU A 226 85.46 -105.55 -24.50
CA LEU A 226 86.37 -106.64 -24.86
C LEU A 226 87.15 -107.20 -23.64
N ASN A 227 86.95 -106.65 -22.43
CA ASN A 227 87.54 -107.10 -21.17
C ASN A 227 86.47 -107.26 -20.07
N ALA A 228 85.89 -108.46 -19.98
CA ALA A 228 85.29 -109.08 -18.79
C ALA A 228 84.15 -108.37 -17.99
N GLN A 229 82.93 -108.87 -18.22
CA GLN A 229 81.88 -109.37 -17.30
C GLN A 229 81.68 -108.83 -15.85
N ASN A 230 80.40 -108.46 -15.59
CA ASN A 230 79.47 -108.85 -14.49
C ASN A 230 79.18 -107.94 -13.25
N GLY A 231 77.88 -107.62 -13.06
CA GLY A 231 77.14 -107.47 -11.76
C GLY A 231 76.72 -106.06 -11.30
N ALA A 232 75.47 -105.61 -11.50
CA ALA A 232 74.30 -105.50 -10.56
C ALA A 232 74.49 -104.54 -9.33
N SER A 233 73.64 -103.58 -8.90
CA SER A 233 72.17 -103.54 -8.66
C SER A 233 71.63 -102.10 -8.31
N GLN A 234 70.30 -101.91 -8.45
CA GLN A 234 69.28 -100.83 -8.16
C GLN A 234 69.24 -100.15 -6.75
N PRO A 235 68.25 -99.25 -6.35
CA PRO A 235 67.11 -98.55 -7.04
C PRO A 235 66.79 -97.06 -6.60
N ALA A 236 65.75 -96.48 -7.25
CA ALA A 236 64.66 -95.60 -6.71
C ALA A 236 64.96 -94.11 -6.33
N VAL A 237 64.09 -93.09 -6.49
CA VAL A 237 62.64 -92.98 -6.82
C VAL A 237 62.29 -91.52 -7.20
N ALA A 238 61.14 -91.38 -7.91
CA ALA A 238 60.29 -90.23 -8.26
C ALA A 238 60.28 -89.02 -7.31
N GLY A 239 59.83 -87.81 -7.65
CA GLY A 239 58.78 -87.31 -8.56
C GLY A 239 58.44 -85.89 -8.04
N ASN A 240 58.15 -84.87 -8.86
CA ASN A 240 56.93 -84.62 -9.61
C ASN A 240 56.13 -83.44 -8.99
N GLY A 241 55.85 -82.43 -9.81
CA GLY A 241 54.70 -81.51 -9.69
C GLY A 241 54.82 -80.37 -8.67
N ARG A 242 54.04 -79.29 -8.74
CA ARG A 242 53.03 -78.80 -9.70
C ARG A 242 52.46 -77.51 -9.06
N GLN A 243 52.08 -76.53 -9.89
CA GLN A 243 50.88 -75.67 -9.73
C GLN A 243 50.82 -74.71 -8.52
N GLU A 244 50.10 -73.59 -8.51
CA GLU A 244 49.46 -72.70 -9.49
C GLU A 244 49.01 -71.45 -8.70
N ALA A 245 49.04 -70.27 -9.32
CA ALA A 245 47.89 -69.40 -9.63
C ALA A 245 47.25 -68.55 -8.51
N GLY A 246 47.00 -67.28 -8.90
CA GLY A 246 45.94 -66.39 -8.41
C GLY A 246 46.27 -65.64 -7.13
N GLY A 247 46.04 -64.34 -6.97
CA GLY A 247 45.29 -63.35 -7.74
C GLY A 247 45.07 -62.14 -6.82
N SER A 248 45.04 -60.93 -7.40
CA SER A 248 44.83 -59.62 -6.75
C SER A 248 43.53 -59.57 -5.90
N PRO A 249 43.28 -58.58 -5.01
CA PRO A 249 42.94 -57.21 -5.45
C PRO A 249 43.24 -56.01 -4.50
N GLN A 250 43.33 -54.83 -5.12
CA GLN A 250 42.77 -53.51 -4.81
C GLN A 250 42.45 -53.02 -3.36
N SER A 251 42.76 -51.73 -3.16
CA SER A 251 42.33 -50.79 -2.09
C SER A 251 41.62 -49.58 -2.75
N PRO A 252 41.11 -48.52 -2.06
CA PRO A 252 40.67 -48.33 -0.66
C PRO A 252 39.31 -47.57 -0.53
N LEU A 253 38.68 -47.51 0.66
CA LEU A 253 37.53 -46.61 0.93
C LEU A 253 37.63 -45.95 2.32
N GLY A 254 37.40 -44.64 2.35
CA GLY A 254 37.45 -43.79 3.54
C GLY A 254 36.09 -43.27 4.02
N GLY A 255 36.10 -42.79 5.27
CA GLY A 255 35.43 -41.61 5.81
C GLY A 255 33.92 -41.43 5.62
N LYS A 256 33.12 -41.75 6.64
CA LYS A 256 31.73 -41.29 6.80
C LYS A 256 31.53 -40.64 8.17
N THR A 257 31.54 -39.30 8.25
CA THR A 257 31.02 -38.57 9.43
C THR A 257 30.50 -37.14 9.19
N ALA A 258 30.23 -36.71 7.95
CA ALA A 258 29.81 -35.32 7.69
C ALA A 258 28.60 -35.19 6.74
N ARG A 259 27.52 -35.94 6.99
CA ARG A 259 26.31 -35.87 6.15
C ARG A 259 24.95 -35.85 6.87
N MET A 260 24.92 -35.86 8.20
CA MET A 260 23.64 -35.86 8.94
C MET A 260 23.24 -34.46 9.41
N THR A 261 24.20 -33.57 9.66
CA THR A 261 23.95 -32.19 10.14
C THR A 261 23.49 -31.23 9.05
N GLN A 262 23.67 -31.57 7.77
CA GLN A 262 23.38 -30.66 6.65
C GLN A 262 21.96 -30.80 6.06
N LEU A 263 21.18 -31.79 6.53
CA LEU A 263 19.79 -31.99 6.09
C LEU A 263 18.75 -31.39 7.06
N GLN A 264 19.17 -30.89 8.22
CA GLN A 264 18.27 -30.34 9.24
C GLN A 264 18.08 -28.81 9.11
N ASP A 265 19.08 -28.09 8.58
CA ASP A 265 18.99 -26.64 8.31
C ASP A 265 18.24 -26.33 7.00
N ALA A 266 18.19 -27.27 6.07
CA ALA A 266 17.41 -27.15 4.84
C ALA A 266 15.89 -27.34 5.04
N GLN A 267 15.46 -27.96 6.14
CA GLN A 267 14.04 -28.11 6.48
C GLN A 267 13.48 -26.88 7.20
N LYS A 268 14.25 -26.24 8.08
CA LYS A 268 13.82 -25.00 8.77
C LYS A 268 13.78 -23.77 7.85
N GLY A 269 14.64 -23.71 6.83
CA GLY A 269 14.62 -22.63 5.85
C GLY A 269 13.40 -22.65 4.92
N ALA A 270 12.85 -23.83 4.63
CA ALA A 270 11.70 -24.00 3.73
C ALA A 270 10.36 -23.67 4.42
N GLU A 271 10.24 -23.95 5.71
CA GLU A 271 9.03 -23.70 6.52
C GLU A 271 8.80 -22.20 6.73
N VAL A 272 9.86 -21.43 7.03
CA VAL A 272 9.79 -19.96 7.20
C VAL A 272 9.49 -19.24 5.88
N THR A 273 9.94 -19.77 4.74
CA THR A 273 9.58 -19.20 3.43
C THR A 273 8.13 -19.47 3.03
N SER A 274 7.54 -20.60 3.46
CA SER A 274 6.14 -20.94 3.20
C SER A 274 5.19 -20.02 3.96
N GLU A 275 5.45 -19.79 5.25
CA GLU A 275 4.64 -18.90 6.10
C GLU A 275 4.72 -17.43 5.63
N ALA A 276 5.88 -17.00 5.13
CA ALA A 276 6.04 -15.67 4.56
C ALA A 276 5.20 -15.48 3.28
N THR A 277 5.15 -16.49 2.40
CA THR A 277 4.32 -16.44 1.18
C THR A 277 2.82 -16.53 1.46
N GLU A 278 2.41 -17.27 2.49
CA GLU A 278 1.00 -17.37 2.90
C GLU A 278 0.48 -16.05 3.48
N ARG A 279 1.31 -15.38 4.28
CA ARG A 279 1.00 -14.05 4.82
C ARG A 279 0.98 -12.96 3.73
N GLU A 280 1.79 -13.10 2.70
CA GLU A 280 1.78 -12.21 1.52
C GLU A 280 0.48 -12.38 0.71
N LEU A 281 0.04 -13.63 0.49
CA LEU A 281 -1.25 -13.96 -0.15
C LEU A 281 -2.45 -13.43 0.65
N GLU A 282 -2.44 -13.51 1.98
CA GLU A 282 -3.50 -12.93 2.84
C GLU A 282 -3.56 -11.40 2.73
N LEU A 283 -2.40 -10.73 2.68
CA LEU A 283 -2.33 -9.28 2.53
C LEU A 283 -2.80 -8.84 1.14
N GLU A 284 -2.50 -9.60 0.09
CA GLU A 284 -3.05 -9.36 -1.26
C GLU A 284 -4.58 -9.52 -1.30
N ALA A 285 -5.13 -10.54 -0.64
CA ALA A 285 -6.57 -10.73 -0.54
C ALA A 285 -7.26 -9.55 0.18
N GLN A 286 -6.69 -9.09 1.30
CA GLN A 286 -7.19 -7.91 2.03
C GLN A 286 -7.10 -6.63 1.19
N LEU A 287 -6.05 -6.45 0.39
CA LEU A 287 -5.93 -5.32 -0.52
C LEU A 287 -6.96 -5.35 -1.65
N VAL A 288 -7.28 -6.53 -2.19
CA VAL A 288 -8.33 -6.70 -3.20
C VAL A 288 -9.71 -6.34 -2.62
N GLU A 289 -10.01 -6.79 -1.41
CA GLU A 289 -11.26 -6.44 -0.72
C GLU A 289 -11.34 -4.93 -0.42
N ALA A 290 -10.26 -4.34 0.08
CA ALA A 290 -10.20 -2.89 0.32
C ALA A 290 -10.41 -2.07 -0.96
N ARG A 291 -9.84 -2.50 -2.09
CA ARG A 291 -10.08 -1.87 -3.41
C ARG A 291 -11.54 -1.97 -3.84
N SER A 292 -12.18 -3.12 -3.60
CA SER A 292 -13.60 -3.31 -3.88
C SER A 292 -14.48 -2.34 -3.08
N ILE A 293 -14.21 -2.20 -1.77
CA ILE A 293 -14.94 -1.28 -0.88
C ILE A 293 -14.76 0.18 -1.34
N ILE A 294 -13.53 0.59 -1.66
CA ILE A 294 -13.26 1.96 -2.15
C ILE A 294 -14.00 2.21 -3.46
N GLN A 295 -14.04 1.23 -4.37
CA GLN A 295 -14.72 1.36 -5.64
C GLN A 295 -16.24 1.43 -5.48
N GLU A 296 -16.81 0.69 -4.54
CA GLU A 296 -18.24 0.78 -4.19
C GLU A 296 -18.57 2.14 -3.59
N GLN A 297 -17.75 2.64 -2.65
CA GLN A 297 -17.91 3.97 -2.07
C GLN A 297 -17.82 5.08 -3.13
N ALA A 298 -16.87 4.99 -4.08
CA ALA A 298 -16.78 5.93 -5.20
C ALA A 298 -18.02 5.87 -6.12
N SER A 299 -18.56 4.67 -6.37
CA SER A 299 -19.80 4.49 -7.14
C SER A 299 -21.00 5.10 -6.42
N LEU A 300 -21.12 4.90 -5.11
CA LEU A 300 -22.15 5.53 -4.29
C LEU A 300 -22.01 7.05 -4.29
N MET A 301 -20.81 7.60 -4.10
CA MET A 301 -20.58 9.04 -4.17
C MET A 301 -20.98 9.63 -5.52
N SER A 302 -20.65 8.96 -6.64
CA SER A 302 -21.06 9.38 -7.98
C SER A 302 -22.59 9.36 -8.17
N LYS A 303 -23.28 8.37 -7.60
CA LYS A 303 -24.76 8.32 -7.57
C LYS A 303 -25.40 9.41 -6.70
N HIS A 304 -24.73 9.84 -5.64
CA HIS A 304 -25.20 10.93 -4.78
C HIS A 304 -24.97 12.32 -5.40
N PHE A 305 -23.85 12.53 -6.10
CA PHE A 305 -23.59 13.77 -6.86
C PHE A 305 -24.56 13.94 -8.04
N THR A 306 -24.82 12.87 -8.80
CA THR A 306 -25.77 12.91 -9.94
C THR A 306 -27.24 13.12 -9.55
N LYS A 307 -27.61 12.92 -8.27
CA LYS A 307 -28.92 13.32 -7.73
C LYS A 307 -28.96 14.76 -7.19
N SER A 308 -27.82 15.34 -6.83
CA SER A 308 -27.73 16.71 -6.29
C SER A 308 -27.52 17.78 -7.37
N ASP A 309 -27.00 17.42 -8.55
CA ASP A 309 -26.71 18.33 -9.67
C ASP A 309 -27.83 18.42 -10.74
N LYS A 310 -29.09 18.15 -10.38
CA LYS A 310 -30.18 18.74 -11.17
C LYS A 310 -30.22 20.22 -10.81
N PRO A 311 -29.90 21.15 -11.74
CA PRO A 311 -30.15 22.56 -11.48
C PRO A 311 -31.65 22.67 -11.23
N ARG A 312 -32.03 23.05 -10.01
CA ARG A 312 -33.38 23.48 -9.70
C ARG A 312 -33.60 24.69 -10.61
N ARG A 313 -34.23 24.46 -11.77
CA ARG A 313 -34.66 25.54 -12.66
C ARG A 313 -35.41 26.52 -11.78
N LEU A 314 -34.81 27.68 -11.56
CA LEU A 314 -35.50 28.88 -11.12
C LEU A 314 -36.37 29.31 -12.30
N SER A 315 -37.47 28.59 -12.53
CA SER A 315 -38.52 28.96 -13.47
C SER A 315 -39.77 29.26 -12.65
N GLY A 316 -39.72 30.35 -11.87
CA GLY A 316 -40.83 30.69 -10.98
C GLY A 316 -40.80 32.09 -10.37
N LEU A 317 -39.95 33.02 -10.82
CA LEU A 317 -39.94 34.39 -10.29
C LEU A 317 -40.01 35.51 -11.33
N ASP A 318 -40.18 35.19 -12.61
CA ASP A 318 -40.33 36.21 -13.66
C ASP A 318 -41.73 36.27 -14.30
N ALA A 319 -42.68 35.43 -13.86
CA ALA A 319 -44.03 35.41 -14.44
C ALA A 319 -45.06 36.29 -13.70
N GLU A 320 -44.76 36.83 -12.52
CA GLU A 320 -45.69 37.70 -11.78
C GLU A 320 -45.39 39.20 -11.93
N ARG A 321 -44.29 39.59 -12.59
CA ARG A 321 -43.92 41.00 -12.75
C ARG A 321 -44.43 41.67 -14.03
N GLU A 322 -44.94 40.90 -15.00
CA GLU A 322 -45.58 41.46 -16.20
C GLU A 322 -47.12 41.53 -16.13
N ALA A 323 -47.76 40.88 -15.15
CA ALA A 323 -49.21 40.96 -15.01
C ALA A 323 -49.71 42.27 -14.34
N VAL A 324 -48.83 43.03 -13.68
CA VAL A 324 -49.23 44.25 -12.94
C VAL A 324 -49.18 45.52 -13.80
N HIS A 325 -48.54 45.50 -14.98
CA HIS A 325 -48.48 46.66 -15.86
C HIS A 325 -49.55 46.71 -16.97
N SER A 326 -50.39 45.68 -17.14
CA SER A 326 -51.50 45.69 -18.10
C SER A 326 -52.89 45.93 -17.49
N ALA A 327 -53.00 46.14 -16.17
CA ALA A 327 -54.29 46.30 -15.47
C ALA A 327 -54.62 47.73 -15.02
N SER A 328 -53.93 48.77 -15.52
CA SER A 328 -54.22 50.18 -15.15
C SER A 328 -54.48 51.10 -16.36
N ALA A 329 -55.10 50.59 -17.43
CA ALA A 329 -55.46 51.40 -18.58
C ALA A 329 -56.97 51.51 -18.87
N GLU A 330 -57.86 51.01 -18.01
CA GLU A 330 -59.30 51.30 -18.11
C GLU A 330 -59.89 51.45 -16.69
N VAL A 331 -60.16 52.71 -16.31
CA VAL A 331 -61.37 53.28 -15.65
C VAL A 331 -61.13 54.78 -15.49
#